data_AF-A0A7W0TZI6-F1
#
_entry.id   AF-A0A7W0TZI6-F1
#
_cell.length_a   1.000
_cell.length_b   1.000
_cell.length_c   1.000
_cell.angle_alpha   90.00
_cell.angle_beta   90.00
_cell.angle_gamma   90.00
#
_symmetry.space_group_name_H-M   'P 1'
#
loop_
_entity.id
_entity.type
_entity.pdbx_description
1 polymer ?
#
loop_
_entity_poly.entity_id
_entity_poly.type
_entity_poly.pdbx_seq_one_letter_code
_entity_poly.pdbx_strand_id
1 'polypeptide(L)'
;MRRAYQVTALLFAALAALVLLLVRDLAYYSSFIGPAAGFFPFWLGLLLAILSLIWLVEVSVRPVPPIEPGFIPDRSGVRRIVAIVGALTVFAAVVDTVGFAVSAFAFLVFLLVVLGRQGLPVTLAVSVAGSF
;
A
#
# COMPACT_ATOMS: atom_id res chain seq x y z
N MET A 1 -19.79 -14.51 10.92
CA MET A 1 -19.31 -13.13 10.73
C MET A 1 -18.07 -12.84 11.55
N ARG A 2 -18.07 -13.06 12.88
CA ARG A 2 -16.88 -12.91 13.74
C ARG A 2 -15.57 -13.51 13.17
N ARG A 3 -15.64 -14.74 12.62
CA ARG A 3 -14.48 -15.41 12.00
C ARG A 3 -13.87 -14.62 10.83
N ALA A 4 -14.67 -13.95 10.01
CA ALA A 4 -14.16 -13.17 8.88
C ALA A 4 -13.35 -11.96 9.37
N TYR A 5 -13.88 -11.24 10.37
CA TYR A 5 -13.16 -10.13 11.00
C TYR A 5 -11.88 -10.58 11.71
N GLN A 6 -11.91 -11.74 12.40
CA GLN A 6 -10.71 -12.32 13.00
C GLN A 6 -9.66 -12.68 11.95
N VAL A 7 -10.07 -13.27 10.83
CA VAL A 7 -9.17 -13.57 9.70
C VAL A 7 -8.57 -12.28 9.14
N THR A 8 -9.37 -11.23 8.92
CA THR A 8 -8.87 -9.93 8.44
C THR A 8 -7.88 -9.29 9.43
N ALA A 9 -8.20 -9.32 10.73
CA ALA A 9 -7.30 -8.81 11.77
C ALA A 9 -5.97 -9.59 11.80
N LEU A 10 -6.02 -10.92 11.67
CA LEU A 10 -4.84 -11.77 11.57
C LEU A 10 -4.03 -11.49 10.30
N LEU A 11 -4.69 -11.24 9.16
CA LEU A 11 -4.01 -10.85 7.92
C LEU A 11 -3.29 -9.52 8.07
N PHE A 12 -3.89 -8.52 8.72
CA PHE A 12 -3.21 -7.26 9.02
C PHE A 12 -2.06 -7.42 10.01
N ALA A 13 -2.21 -8.26 11.03
CA ALA A 13 -1.13 -8.59 11.96
C ALA A 13 0.04 -9.28 11.24
N ALA A 14 -0.25 -10.21 10.33
CA ALA A 14 0.75 -10.89 9.51
C ALA A 14 1.45 -9.93 8.54
N LEU A 15 0.69 -9.02 7.90
CA LEU A 15 1.25 -7.97 7.05
C LEU A 15 2.15 -7.03 7.85
N ALA A 16 1.72 -6.61 9.04
CA ALA A 16 2.52 -5.77 9.93
C ALA A 16 3.82 -6.47 10.35
N ALA A 17 3.74 -7.75 10.71
CA ALA A 17 4.92 -8.56 11.04
C ALA A 17 5.86 -8.69 9.82
N LEU A 18 5.34 -8.94 8.63
CA LEU A 18 6.11 -8.98 7.39
C LEU A 18 6.85 -7.65 7.14
N VAL A 19 6.15 -6.52 7.25
CA VAL A 19 6.76 -5.18 7.09
C VAL A 19 7.87 -4.98 8.12
N LEU A 20 7.62 -5.30 9.39
CA LEU A 20 8.62 -5.18 10.46
C LEU A 20 9.82 -6.12 10.29
N LEU A 21 9.67 -7.24 9.58
CA LEU A 21 10.78 -8.12 9.22
C LEU A 21 11.58 -7.53 8.06
N LEU A 22 10.92 -7.10 6.98
CA LEU A 22 11.58 -6.53 5.80
C LEU A 22 12.33 -5.24 6.11
N VAL A 23 11.82 -4.43 7.03
CA VAL A 23 12.46 -3.16 7.41
C VAL A 23 13.77 -3.35 8.17
N ARG A 24 14.04 -4.53 8.73
CA ARG A 24 15.31 -4.80 9.43
C ARG A 24 16.51 -4.71 8.49
N ASP A 25 16.28 -5.00 7.21
CA ASP A 25 17.32 -4.94 6.19
C ASP A 25 17.51 -3.51 5.64
N LEU A 26 16.66 -2.55 6.05
CA LEU A 26 16.77 -1.15 5.66
C LEU A 26 17.43 -0.33 6.78
N ALA A 27 18.26 0.63 6.38
CA ALA A 27 18.83 1.59 7.33
C ALA A 27 17.71 2.39 8.02
N TYR A 28 17.75 2.44 9.35
CA TYR A 28 16.80 3.24 10.14
C TYR A 28 17.17 4.73 10.14
N TYR A 29 18.47 5.03 10.22
CA TYR A 29 18.98 6.39 10.22
C TYR A 29 20.18 6.48 9.28
N SER A 30 20.28 7.58 8.54
CA SER A 30 21.44 7.89 7.70
C SER A 30 22.29 8.95 8.38
N SER A 31 23.61 8.81 8.28
CA SER A 31 24.56 9.72 8.93
C SER A 31 24.58 11.14 8.36
N PHE A 32 23.95 11.37 7.19
CA PHE A 32 24.01 12.65 6.47
C PHE A 32 22.64 13.35 6.29
N ILE A 33 21.52 12.62 6.26
CA ILE A 33 20.22 13.14 5.82
C ILE A 33 19.09 12.92 6.85
N GLY A 34 19.39 12.29 7.99
CA GLY A 34 18.39 12.01 9.03
C GLY A 34 17.68 10.67 8.81
N PRO A 35 16.35 10.56 9.08
CA PRO A 35 15.63 9.30 9.01
C PRO A 35 15.78 8.67 7.61
N ALA A 36 16.23 7.41 7.59
CA ALA A 36 16.47 6.69 6.35
C ALA A 36 15.22 5.89 5.94
N ALA A 37 15.32 5.16 4.82
CA ALA A 37 14.20 4.44 4.21
C ALA A 37 13.46 3.47 5.16
N GLY A 38 14.14 2.94 6.19
CA GLY A 38 13.54 2.05 7.18
C GLY A 38 12.74 2.75 8.29
N PHE A 39 12.97 4.05 8.52
CA PHE A 39 12.34 4.76 9.63
C PHE A 39 10.81 4.77 9.54
N PHE A 40 10.27 5.22 8.42
CA PHE A 40 8.83 5.40 8.25
C PHE A 40 8.06 4.07 8.20
N PRO A 41 8.51 3.07 7.40
CA PRO A 41 7.84 1.77 7.37
C PRO A 41 7.91 1.03 8.72
N PHE A 42 8.94 1.25 9.54
CA PHE A 42 9.00 0.71 10.91
C PHE A 42 7.83 1.19 11.76
N TRP A 43 7.62 2.51 11.83
CA TRP A 43 6.54 3.08 12.65
C TRP A 43 5.16 2.72 12.13
N LEU A 44 4.97 2.71 10.80
CA LEU A 44 3.72 2.25 10.20
C LEU A 44 3.44 0.77 10.49
N GLY A 45 4.45 -0.09 10.35
CA GLY A 45 4.34 -1.52 10.67
C GLY A 45 4.01 -1.74 12.16
N LEU A 46 4.67 -1.00 13.05
CA LEU A 46 4.42 -1.08 14.49
C LEU A 46 2.99 -0.63 14.85
N LEU A 47 2.54 0.50 14.31
CA LEU A 47 1.20 1.01 14.55
C LEU A 47 0.13 0.06 13.99
N LEU A 48 0.34 -0.49 12.79
CA LEU A 48 -0.54 -1.49 12.20
C LEU A 48 -0.60 -2.76 13.06
N ALA A 49 0.54 -3.23 13.58
CA ALA A 49 0.60 -4.38 14.48
C ALA A 49 -0.24 -4.12 15.74
N ILE A 50 -0.04 -2.99 16.41
CA ILE A 50 -0.77 -2.63 17.63
C ILE A 50 -2.28 -2.54 17.35
N LEU A 51 -2.69 -1.77 16.33
CA LEU A 51 -4.10 -1.60 16.01
C LEU A 51 -4.77 -2.91 15.58
N SER A 52 -4.08 -3.76 14.81
CA SER A 52 -4.62 -5.07 14.40
C SER A 52 -4.81 -6.01 15.59
N LEU A 53 -3.91 -6.00 16.58
CA LEU A 53 -4.06 -6.78 17.81
C LEU A 53 -5.19 -6.27 18.69
N ILE A 54 -5.30 -4.95 18.88
CA ILE A 54 -6.41 -4.33 19.60
C ILE A 54 -7.74 -4.73 18.93
N TRP A 55 -7.81 -4.62 17.61
CA TRP A 55 -9.01 -4.98 16.85
C TRP A 55 -9.32 -6.47 16.92
N LEU A 56 -8.31 -7.34 16.88
CA LEU A 56 -8.49 -8.78 17.05
C LEU A 56 -9.10 -9.13 18.41
N VAL A 57 -8.64 -8.48 19.49
CA VAL A 57 -9.21 -8.64 20.83
C VAL A 57 -10.65 -8.13 20.86
N GLU A 58 -10.90 -6.92 20.32
CA GLU A 58 -12.22 -6.32 20.30
C GLU A 58 -13.24 -7.20 19.57
N VAL A 59 -12.90 -7.64 18.35
CA VAL A 59 -13.72 -8.54 17.54
C VAL A 59 -13.88 -9.92 18.19
N SER A 60 -12.99 -10.31 19.11
CA SER A 60 -13.08 -11.60 19.82
C SER A 60 -13.90 -11.53 21.11
N VAL A 61 -14.04 -10.34 21.72
CA VAL A 61 -14.77 -10.15 22.97
C VAL A 61 -16.15 -9.52 22.75
N ARG A 62 -16.25 -8.49 21.89
CA ARG A 62 -17.47 -7.71 21.69
C ARG A 62 -18.38 -8.31 20.61
N PRO A 63 -19.69 -7.97 20.58
CA PRO A 63 -20.56 -8.28 19.45
C PRO A 63 -20.06 -7.55 18.19
N VAL A 64 -20.08 -8.22 17.05
CA VAL A 64 -19.61 -7.66 15.79
C VAL A 64 -20.82 -7.23 14.96
N PRO A 65 -20.88 -5.96 14.48
CA PRO A 65 -21.98 -5.51 13.64
C PRO A 65 -22.01 -6.25 12.29
N PRO A 66 -23.20 -6.37 11.66
CA PRO A 66 -23.32 -6.96 10.34
C PRO A 66 -22.61 -6.10 9.28
N ILE A 67 -22.07 -6.73 8.24
CA ILE A 67 -21.42 -6.04 7.12
C ILE A 67 -22.48 -5.26 6.33
N GLU A 68 -22.21 -3.98 6.08
CA GLU A 68 -23.08 -3.15 5.26
C GLU A 68 -23.12 -3.63 3.80
N PRO A 69 -24.30 -3.62 3.15
CA PRO A 69 -24.41 -3.94 1.73
C PRO A 69 -23.59 -2.94 0.90
N GLY A 70 -22.71 -3.47 0.03
CA GLY A 70 -21.77 -2.67 -0.77
C GLY A 70 -20.33 -2.65 -0.23
N PHE A 71 -20.04 -3.28 0.91
CA PHE A 71 -18.67 -3.40 1.44
C PHE A 71 -17.75 -4.25 0.55
N ILE A 72 -18.30 -5.30 -0.08
CA ILE A 72 -17.53 -6.14 -1.00
C ILE A 72 -17.42 -5.40 -2.34
N PRO A 73 -16.21 -5.11 -2.83
CA PRO A 73 -16.05 -4.37 -4.07
C PRO A 73 -16.61 -5.14 -5.26
N ASP A 74 -17.28 -4.42 -6.15
CA ASP A 74 -17.73 -4.95 -7.43
C ASP A 74 -16.54 -5.37 -8.31
N ARG A 75 -16.82 -6.11 -9.40
CA ARG A 75 -15.80 -6.56 -10.36
C ARG A 75 -14.92 -5.41 -10.89
N SER A 76 -15.48 -4.21 -11.03
CA SER A 76 -14.74 -3.00 -11.42
C SER A 76 -13.74 -2.57 -10.34
N GLY A 77 -14.14 -2.62 -9.07
CA GLY A 77 -13.28 -2.35 -7.92
C GLY A 77 -12.14 -3.35 -7.79
N VAL A 78 -12.42 -4.64 -7.95
CA VAL A 78 -11.37 -5.68 -7.95
C VAL A 78 -10.38 -5.48 -9.08
N ARG A 79 -10.84 -5.21 -10.31
CA ARG A 79 -9.96 -4.88 -11.45
C ARG A 79 -9.08 -3.67 -11.16
N ARG A 80 -9.63 -2.64 -10.51
CA ARG A 80 -8.88 -1.45 -10.11
C ARG A 80 -7.77 -1.76 -9.11
N ILE A 81 -8.06 -2.56 -8.08
CA ILE A 81 -7.08 -2.99 -7.08
C ILE A 81 -5.96 -3.80 -7.75
N VAL A 82 -6.32 -4.80 -8.56
CA VAL A 82 -5.34 -5.63 -9.27
C VAL A 82 -4.49 -4.81 -10.23
N ALA A 83 -5.07 -3.83 -10.93
CA ALA A 83 -4.32 -2.94 -11.81
C ALA A 83 -3.30 -2.07 -11.04
N ILE A 84 -3.65 -1.53 -9.87
CA ILE A 84 -2.72 -0.77 -9.03
C ILE A 84 -1.58 -1.65 -8.55
N VAL A 85 -1.91 -2.81 -7.96
CA VAL A 85 -0.92 -3.74 -7.41
C VAL A 85 0.00 -4.23 -8.53
N GLY A 86 -0.55 -4.62 -9.67
CA GLY A 86 0.22 -5.03 -10.85
C GLY A 86 1.13 -3.94 -11.38
N ALA A 87 0.66 -2.69 -11.46
CA ALA A 87 1.47 -1.56 -11.88
C ALA A 87 2.63 -1.27 -10.90
N LEU A 88 2.38 -1.36 -9.59
CA LEU A 88 3.42 -1.24 -8.57
C LEU A 88 4.46 -2.36 -8.68
N THR A 89 4.03 -3.60 -8.93
CA THR A 89 4.95 -4.73 -9.13
C THR A 89 5.82 -4.53 -10.37
N VAL A 90 5.23 -4.09 -11.50
CA VAL A 90 5.99 -3.80 -12.73
C VAL A 90 6.96 -2.64 -12.51
N PHE A 91 6.52 -1.57 -11.84
CA PHE A 91 7.40 -0.46 -11.48
C PHE A 91 8.60 -0.93 -10.66
N ALA A 92 8.36 -1.69 -9.58
CA ALA A 92 9.43 -2.22 -8.73
C ALA A 92 10.39 -3.16 -9.48
N ALA A 93 9.91 -3.93 -10.45
CA ALA A 93 10.75 -4.84 -11.23
C ALA A 93 11.61 -4.13 -12.28
N VAL A 94 11.14 -3.00 -12.83
CA VAL A 94 11.77 -2.31 -13.95
C VAL A 94 12.65 -1.14 -13.49
N VAL A 95 12.41 -0.59 -12.29
CA VAL A 95 13.11 0.59 -11.77
C VAL A 95 14.63 0.47 -11.77
N ASP A 96 15.16 -0.70 -11.42
CA ASP A 96 16.61 -0.95 -11.38
C ASP A 96 17.25 -1.05 -12.79
N THR A 97 16.44 -1.34 -13.82
CA THR A 97 16.91 -1.52 -15.20
C THR A 97 16.77 -0.27 -16.06
N VAL A 98 15.66 0.45 -15.91
CA VAL A 98 15.32 1.62 -16.75
C VAL A 98 15.59 2.94 -16.01
N GLY A 99 15.75 2.89 -14.69
CA GLY A 99 15.96 4.05 -13.84
C GLY A 99 14.66 4.62 -13.26
N PHE A 100 14.79 5.35 -12.16
CA PHE A 100 13.68 5.89 -11.39
C PHE A 100 12.78 6.82 -12.21
N ALA A 101 13.34 7.82 -12.89
CA ALA A 101 12.57 8.86 -13.56
C ALA A 101 11.63 8.29 -14.63
N VAL A 102 12.16 7.46 -15.53
CA VAL A 102 11.38 6.87 -16.63
C VAL A 102 10.33 5.89 -16.09
N SER A 103 10.69 5.08 -15.09
CA SER A 103 9.76 4.13 -14.48
C SER A 103 8.63 4.86 -13.74
N ALA A 104 8.95 5.95 -13.02
CA ALA A 104 8.00 6.75 -12.26
C ALA A 104 7.05 7.49 -13.20
N PHE A 105 7.58 8.06 -14.28
CA PHE A 105 6.78 8.69 -15.33
C PHE A 105 5.78 7.70 -15.93
N ALA A 106 6.24 6.53 -16.37
CA ALA A 106 5.37 5.51 -16.95
C ALA A 106 4.29 5.02 -15.96
N PHE A 107 4.67 4.81 -14.70
CA PHE A 107 3.76 4.44 -13.63
C PHE A 107 2.68 5.50 -13.38
N LEU A 108 3.06 6.77 -13.28
CA LEU A 108 2.13 7.89 -13.07
C LEU A 108 1.19 8.08 -14.26
N VAL A 109 1.71 8.01 -15.49
CA VAL A 109 0.87 8.07 -16.70
C VAL A 109 -0.15 6.93 -16.70
N PHE A 110 0.28 5.70 -16.41
CA PHE A 110 -0.62 4.55 -16.34
C PHE A 110 -1.73 4.77 -15.29
N LEU A 111 -1.38 5.18 -14.08
CA LEU A 111 -2.36 5.43 -13.02
C LEU A 111 -3.35 6.53 -13.39
N LEU A 112 -2.89 7.65 -13.96
CA LEU A 112 -3.73 8.79 -14.26
C LEU A 112 -4.65 8.56 -15.47
N VAL A 113 -4.17 7.86 -16.51
CA VAL A 113 -4.96 7.57 -17.72
C VAL A 113 -5.92 6.42 -17.48
N VAL A 114 -5.41 5.28 -16.99
CA VAL A 114 -6.20 4.03 -16.89
C VAL A 114 -7.13 4.07 -15.68
N LEU A 115 -6.66 4.63 -14.56
CA LEU A 115 -7.37 4.58 -13.29
C LEU A 115 -8.04 5.90 -12.92
N GLY A 116 -7.32 7.00 -13.12
CA GLY A 116 -7.78 8.35 -12.81
C GLY A 116 -8.69 8.95 -13.90
N ARG A 117 -8.67 8.39 -15.11
CA ARG A 117 -9.35 8.89 -16.32
C ARG A 117 -9.15 10.41 -16.52
N GLN A 118 -7.98 10.90 -16.15
CA GLN A 118 -7.65 12.32 -16.17
C GLN A 118 -7.36 12.79 -17.60
N GLY A 119 -7.56 14.07 -17.85
CA GLY A 119 -7.19 14.68 -19.13
C GLY A 119 -5.67 14.56 -19.38
N LEU A 120 -5.28 14.40 -20.64
CA LEU A 120 -3.88 14.39 -21.07
C LEU A 120 -3.03 15.56 -20.54
N PRO A 121 -3.51 16.82 -20.47
CA PRO A 121 -2.69 17.91 -19.94
C PRO A 121 -2.37 17.76 -18.45
N VAL A 122 -3.34 17.32 -17.63
CA VAL A 122 -3.12 17.06 -16.19
C VAL A 122 -2.20 15.87 -16.00
N THR A 123 -2.40 14.81 -16.80
CA THR A 123 -1.56 13.62 -16.78
C THR A 123 -0.10 13.96 -17.04
N LEU A 124 0.20 14.72 -18.10
CA LEU A 124 1.57 15.09 -18.44
C LEU A 124 2.18 16.01 -17.38
N ALA A 125 1.45 17.03 -16.93
CA ALA A 125 1.95 17.95 -15.91
C ALA A 125 2.35 17.22 -14.62
N VAL A 126 1.46 16.36 -14.11
CA VAL A 126 1.70 15.61 -12.87
C VAL A 126 2.78 14.55 -13.05
N SER A 127 2.77 13.82 -14.17
CA SER A 127 3.74 12.74 -14.40
C SER A 127 5.15 13.26 -14.59
N VAL A 128 5.32 14.37 -15.32
CA VAL A 128 6.62 15.04 -15.47
C VAL A 128 7.10 15.61 -14.14
N ALA A 129 6.23 16.32 -13.41
CA ALA A 129 6.60 16.90 -12.12
C ALA A 129 6.94 15.85 -11.06
N GLY A 130 6.26 14.69 -11.07
CA GLY A 130 6.46 13.62 -10.10
C GLY A 130 7.56 12.61 -10.46
N SER A 131 8.19 12.73 -11.64
CA SER A 131 9.22 11.80 -12.11
C SER A 131 10.66 12.28 -11.93
N PHE A 132 10.88 13.46 -11.32
CA PHE A 132 12.22 14.00 -11.01
C PHE A 132 12.38 14.17 -9.50
#